data_AF-A0A0M0K9L0-F1
#
_entry.id   AF-A0A0M0K9L0-F1
#
_cell.length_a   1.000
_cell.length_b   1.000
_cell.length_c   1.000
_cell.angle_alpha   90.00
_cell.angle_beta   90.00
_cell.angle_gamma   90.00
#
_symmetry.space_group_name_H-M   'P 1'
#
loop_
_entity.id
_entity.type
_entity.pdbx_description
1 polymer ?
#
loop_
_entity_poly.entity_id
_entity_poly.type
_entity_poly.pdbx_seq_one_letter_code
_entity_poly.pdbx_strand_id
1 'polypeptide(L)' 'MQATYGGLTELQVAILQDFFRFGFDGSGADNFFDAGSCIDGRLTSAWNWCSSLPHKPFYIAFQLTGNTSFDGQFQE' A
#
# COMPACT_ATOMS: atom_id res chain seq x y z
N MET A 1 25.98 7.69 9.49
CA MET A 1 24.55 7.98 9.32
C MET A 1 23.90 6.68 8.85
N GLN A 2 23.12 6.01 9.69
CA GLN A 2 22.52 4.72 9.34
C GLN A 2 21.23 4.99 8.55
N ALA A 3 21.10 4.39 7.37
CA ALA A 3 19.89 4.55 6.56
C ALA A 3 18.70 3.89 7.26
N THR A 4 17.58 4.59 7.37
CA THR A 4 16.36 4.13 8.08
C THR A 4 15.87 2.75 7.63
N TYR A 5 16.09 2.39 6.36
CA TYR A 5 15.66 1.11 5.78
C TYR A 5 16.81 0.18 5.40
N GLY A 6 18.08 0.54 5.62
CA GLY A 6 19.21 -0.29 5.16
C GLY A 6 19.54 -0.20 3.66
N GLY A 7 18.61 0.29 2.83
CA GLY A 7 18.82 0.51 1.39
C GLY A 7 17.51 0.59 0.61
N LEU A 8 17.61 0.75 -0.72
CA LEU A 8 16.44 0.78 -1.61
C LEU A 8 15.73 -0.59 -1.66
N THR A 9 16.50 -1.67 -1.74
CA THR A 9 15.97 -3.04 -1.82
C THR A 9 15.19 -3.39 -0.56
N GLU A 10 15.75 -3.07 0.60
CA GLU A 10 15.14 -3.32 1.90
C GLU A 10 13.88 -2.47 2.10
N LEU A 11 13.88 -1.22 1.63
CA LEU A 11 12.68 -0.37 1.60
C LEU A 11 11.59 -0.99 0.71
N GLN A 12 11.93 -1.44 -0.50
CA GLN A 12 10.98 -2.10 -1.40
C GLN A 12 10.40 -3.36 -0.76
N VAL A 13 11.24 -4.20 -0.15
CA VAL A 13 10.80 -5.41 0.56
C VAL A 13 9.88 -5.04 1.73
N ALA A 14 10.21 -4.02 2.52
CA ALA A 14 9.36 -3.58 3.64
C ALA A 14 7.98 -3.11 3.17
N ILE A 15 7.93 -2.32 2.09
CA ILE A 15 6.68 -1.86 1.48
C ILE A 15 5.87 -3.05 0.97
N LEU A 16 6.49 -3.96 0.22
CA LEU A 16 5.81 -5.12 -0.36
C LEU A 16 5.33 -6.10 0.72
N GLN A 17 6.13 -6.35 1.77
CA GLN A 17 5.73 -7.21 2.88
C GLN A 17 4.49 -6.67 3.59
N ASP A 18 4.44 -5.36 3.85
CA ASP A 18 3.29 -4.74 4.49
C ASP A 18 2.06 -4.75 3.56
N PHE A 19 2.25 -4.43 2.27
CA PHE A 19 1.19 -4.49 1.27
C PHE A 19 0.61 -5.89 1.09
N PHE A 20 1.45 -6.93 0.96
CA PHE A 20 0.94 -8.30 0.81
C PHE A 20 0.32 -8.85 2.10
N ARG A 21 0.71 -8.32 3.26
CA ARG A 21 0.14 -8.74 4.55
C ARG A 21 -1.22 -8.11 4.85
N PHE A 22 -1.43 -6.86 4.44
CA PHE A 22 -2.61 -6.08 4.84
C PHE A 22 -3.44 -5.53 3.67
N GLY A 23 -2.87 -5.43 2.46
CA GLY A 23 -3.55 -4.97 1.26
C GLY A 23 -4.44 -6.03 0.61
N PHE A 24 -4.30 -7.31 0.98
CA PHE A 24 -5.12 -8.43 0.52
C PHE A 24 -5.71 -9.21 1.69
N ASP A 25 -6.53 -8.54 2.52
CA ASP A 25 -7.11 -9.14 3.72
C ASP A 25 -8.46 -9.86 3.47
N GLY A 26 -8.98 -9.83 2.23
CA GLY A 26 -10.26 -10.43 1.85
C GLY A 26 -11.49 -9.69 2.38
N SER A 27 -11.32 -8.50 2.97
CA SER A 27 -12.42 -7.64 3.39
C SER A 27 -13.03 -6.96 2.15
N GLY A 28 -14.13 -7.54 1.66
CA GLY A 28 -14.77 -7.07 0.42
C GLY A 28 -15.69 -8.08 -0.25
N ALA A 29 -15.78 -9.31 0.27
CA ALA A 29 -16.67 -10.33 -0.25
C ALA A 29 -17.45 -11.06 0.85
N ASP A 30 -18.63 -11.56 0.51
CA ASP A 30 -19.54 -12.24 1.43
C ASP A 30 -19.08 -13.66 1.82
N ASN A 31 -18.15 -14.25 1.04
CA ASN A 31 -17.60 -15.58 1.31
C ASN A 31 -16.18 -15.73 0.72
N PHE A 32 -15.47 -16.79 1.12
CA PHE A 32 -14.08 -17.05 0.69
C PHE A 32 -13.95 -17.35 -0.82
N PHE A 33 -15.03 -17.74 -1.50
CA PHE A 33 -15.03 -18.02 -2.94
C PHE A 33 -15.18 -16.74 -3.77
N ASP A 34 -15.87 -15.72 -3.22
CA ASP A 34 -16.06 -14.40 -3.82
C ASP A 34 -15.01 -13.39 -3.34
N ALA A 35 -14.22 -13.74 -2.31
CA ALA A 35 -13.06 -12.99 -1.82
C ALA A 35 -11.89 -13.09 -2.82
N GLY A 36 -12.14 -12.68 -4.07
CA GLY A 36 -11.09 -12.47 -5.06
C GLY A 36 -10.15 -11.35 -4.59
N SER A 37 -8.95 -11.29 -5.18
CA SER A 37 -7.87 -10.34 -4.86
C SER A 37 -8.22 -8.87 -4.91
N CYS A 38 -9.49 -8.55 -5.22
CA CYS A 38 -10.11 -7.26 -5.03
C CYS A 38 -9.16 -6.19 -5.65
N ILE A 39 -9.19 -6.11 -6.99
CA ILE A 39 -8.49 -5.07 -7.76
C ILE A 39 -9.59 -4.35 -8.54
N ASP A 40 -10.64 -3.91 -7.85
CA ASP A 40 -11.68 -3.05 -8.45
C ASP A 40 -11.69 -1.73 -7.69
N GLY A 41 -11.08 -0.71 -8.30
CA GLY A 41 -10.45 0.45 -7.66
C GLY A 41 -11.32 1.42 -6.86
N ARG A 42 -12.47 1.01 -6.32
CA ARG A 42 -13.38 1.87 -5.56
C ARG A 42 -13.84 1.29 -4.22
N LEU A 43 -13.69 -0.02 -3.97
CA LEU A 43 -14.26 -0.70 -2.78
C LEU A 43 -13.33 -1.79 -2.22
N THR A 44 -12.03 -1.50 -2.06
CA THR A 44 -11.06 -2.58 -1.85
C THR A 44 -10.09 -2.40 -0.69
N SER A 45 -9.66 -3.52 -0.08
CA SER A 45 -8.54 -3.65 0.86
C SER A 45 -7.26 -2.94 0.42
N ALA A 46 -6.93 -2.94 -0.89
CA ALA A 46 -5.79 -2.20 -1.41
C ALA A 46 -5.98 -0.67 -1.32
N TRP A 47 -7.18 -0.18 -1.64
CA TRP A 47 -7.53 1.23 -1.46
C TRP A 47 -7.48 1.62 0.03
N ASN A 48 -8.06 0.78 0.90
CA ASN A 48 -7.98 0.96 2.35
C ASN A 48 -6.53 1.00 2.84
N TRP A 49 -5.68 0.11 2.33
CA TRP A 49 -4.25 0.13 2.62
C TRP A 49 -3.60 1.45 2.21
N CYS A 50 -3.89 1.96 1.02
CA CYS A 50 -3.40 3.27 0.57
C CYS A 50 -3.91 4.42 1.44
N SER A 51 -5.17 4.39 1.89
CA SER A 51 -5.68 5.41 2.83
C SER A 51 -4.92 5.44 4.17
N SER A 52 -4.33 4.30 4.56
CA SER A 52 -3.53 4.17 5.78
C SER A 52 -2.05 4.56 5.60
N LEU A 53 -1.59 4.81 4.35
CA LEU A 53 -0.20 5.16 4.03
C LEU A 53 0.37 6.29 4.90
N PRO A 54 -0.34 7.40 5.20
CA PRO A 54 0.19 8.49 6.04
C PRO A 54 0.65 8.06 7.43
N HIS A 55 0.17 6.91 7.93
CA HIS A 55 0.52 6.36 9.24
C HIS A 55 1.62 5.30 9.16
N LYS A 56 2.05 4.92 7.96
CA LYS A 56 3.08 3.88 7.75
C LYS A 56 4.47 4.50 7.80
N PRO A 57 5.47 3.77 8.34
CA PRO A 57 6.81 4.34 8.54
C PRO A 57 7.47 4.77 7.22
N PHE A 58 7.13 4.10 6.11
CA PHE A 58 7.70 4.35 4.79
C PHE A 58 6.94 5.42 3.97
N TYR A 59 5.99 6.14 4.57
CA TYR A 59 5.20 7.16 3.87
C TYR A 59 6.05 8.22 3.17
N ILE A 60 7.17 8.62 3.81
CA ILE A 60 8.07 9.62 3.24
C ILE A 60 8.64 9.20 1.88
N ALA A 61 8.84 7.90 1.63
CA ALA A 61 9.29 7.42 0.33
C ALA A 61 8.22 7.60 -0.76
N PHE A 62 6.95 7.43 -0.40
CA PHE A 62 5.81 7.70 -1.29
C PHE A 62 5.65 9.20 -1.57
N GLN A 63 5.84 10.06 -0.57
CA GLN A 63 5.83 11.52 -0.76
C GLN A 63 6.95 12.00 -1.70
N LEU A 64 8.16 11.47 -1.54
CA LEU A 64 9.31 11.81 -2.40
C LEU A 64 9.10 11.42 -3.87
N THR A 65 8.21 10.46 -4.14
CA THR A 65 7.94 9.96 -5.50
C THR A 65 6.64 10.51 -6.08
N GLY A 66 5.90 11.35 -5.34
CA GLY A 66 4.61 11.90 -5.77
C GLY A 66 3.45 10.88 -5.80
N ASN A 67 3.65 9.67 -5.28
CA ASN A 67 2.66 8.59 -5.30
C ASN A 67 1.90 8.51 -3.97
N THR A 68 0.93 9.40 -3.73
CA THR A 68 0.20 9.47 -2.45
C THR A 68 -1.19 8.82 -2.46
N SER A 69 -1.74 8.47 -3.63
CA SER A 69 -3.06 7.82 -3.78
C SER A 69 -3.15 6.97 -5.06
N PHE A 70 -4.15 6.10 -5.15
CA PHE A 70 -4.52 5.37 -6.38
C PHE A 70 -5.31 6.22 -7.38
N ASP A 71 -5.70 7.45 -7.03
CA ASP A 71 -6.45 8.36 -7.92
C ASP A 71 -5.65 8.86 -9.14
N GLY A 72 -4.37 8.48 -9.26
CA GLY A 72 -3.50 8.89 -10.36
C GLY A 72 -3.19 10.39 -10.41
N GLN A 73 -3.59 11.14 -9.38
CA GLN A 73 -3.26 12.56 -9.24
C GLN A 73 -1.88 12.69 -8.60
N PHE A 74 -0.86 12.92 -9.42
CA PHE A 74 0.46 13.33 -8.93
C PHE A 74 0.32 14.76 -8.38
N GLN A 75 0.68 14.97 -7.11
CA GLN A 75 0.83 16.34 -6.60
C GLN A 75 2.18 16.88 -7.11
N GLU A 76 2.12 17.81 -8.06
CA GLU A 76 3.27 18.62 -8.50
C GLU A 76 3.71 19.63 -7.42
#